data_AF-A0A947JG46-F1
#
_entry.id   AF-A0A947JG46-F1
#
_cell.length_a   1.000
_cell.length_b   1.000
_cell.length_c   1.000
_cell.angle_alpha   90.00
_cell.angle_beta   90.00
_cell.angle_gamma   90.00
#
_symmetry.space_group_name_H-M   'P 1'
#
loop_
_entity.id
_entity.type
_entity.pdbx_description
1 polymer ?
#
loop_
_entity_poly.entity_id
_entity_poly.type
_entity_poly.pdbx_seq_one_letter_code
_entity_poly.pdbx_strand_id
1 'polypeptide(L)'
;MSQYRRLIKFVFPHAWVLISAGACMVVTSALSGVSIGMIIPLVDNVISGKKIAIPGGVPIPGIVQALIDKINSMPPAQLLSSMTVIIVVLWLLKSVFEFCQSYLMNDVAQRVIRDIKNIMYEKILTLSMDFYSKNSTGKLMARITNDSAIVRDSISTGLTDLFYQPIQLVIYTVMLLIIKVYFAIPWALIWISVLLFALVIYPVVKIGKRLKSISRQSQEKVADITTTLH
;
A
#
# COMPACT_ATOMS: atom_id res chain seq x y z
N MET A 1 -1.21 18.92 -11.13
CA MET A 1 -2.46 18.42 -10.51
C MET A 1 -3.53 17.99 -11.53
N SER A 2 -3.75 18.70 -12.66
CA SER A 2 -4.81 18.34 -13.64
C SER A 2 -4.61 17.01 -14.39
N GLN A 3 -3.36 16.54 -14.55
CA GLN A 3 -3.03 15.31 -15.26
C GLN A 3 -3.43 14.03 -14.47
N TYR A 4 -3.23 14.00 -13.15
CA TYR A 4 -3.61 12.87 -12.29
C TYR A 4 -5.13 12.62 -12.26
N ARG A 5 -5.92 13.70 -12.32
CA ARG A 5 -7.39 13.63 -12.31
C ARG A 5 -7.97 12.98 -13.58
N ARG A 6 -7.23 13.02 -14.70
CA ARG A 6 -7.59 12.32 -15.94
C ARG A 6 -7.33 10.83 -15.86
N LEU A 7 -6.25 10.39 -15.20
CA LEU A 7 -5.95 8.98 -14.97
C LEU A 7 -7.01 8.29 -14.11
N ILE A 8 -7.56 8.99 -13.11
CA ILE A 8 -8.61 8.46 -12.24
C ILE A 8 -9.86 8.03 -13.04
N LYS A 9 -10.24 8.74 -14.11
CA LYS A 9 -11.39 8.36 -14.96
C LYS A 9 -11.21 7.01 -15.65
N PHE A 10 -9.99 6.58 -15.91
CA PHE A 10 -9.69 5.28 -16.53
C PHE A 10 -9.75 4.12 -15.55
N VAL A 11 -9.72 4.39 -14.24
CA VAL A 11 -9.75 3.35 -13.21
C VAL A 11 -11.18 2.98 -12.81
N PHE A 12 -12.11 3.93 -12.88
CA PHE A 12 -13.52 3.72 -12.54
C PHE A 12 -14.23 2.55 -13.27
N PRO A 13 -13.96 2.25 -14.55
CA PRO A 13 -14.52 1.07 -15.22
C PRO A 13 -14.10 -0.26 -14.56
N HIS A 14 -12.97 -0.29 -13.88
CA HIS A 14 -12.41 -1.46 -13.21
C HIS A 14 -12.66 -1.45 -11.68
N ALA A 15 -13.62 -0.63 -11.21
CA ALA A 15 -13.92 -0.46 -9.79
C ALA A 15 -14.28 -1.76 -9.06
N TRP A 16 -14.84 -2.75 -9.76
CA TRP A 16 -15.12 -4.06 -9.17
C TRP A 16 -13.86 -4.78 -8.68
N VAL A 17 -12.78 -4.75 -9.48
CA VAL A 17 -11.50 -5.36 -9.10
C VAL A 17 -10.85 -4.56 -7.97
N LEU A 18 -10.97 -3.23 -7.98
CA LEU A 18 -10.55 -2.39 -6.85
C LEU A 18 -11.31 -2.70 -5.55
N ILE A 19 -12.62 -2.96 -5.61
CA ILE A 19 -13.42 -3.36 -4.44
C ILE A 19 -12.93 -4.71 -3.92
N SER A 20 -12.63 -5.67 -4.79
CA SER A 20 -12.08 -6.97 -4.38
C SER A 20 -10.69 -6.85 -3.74
N ALA A 21 -9.82 -5.97 -4.27
CA ALA A 21 -8.54 -5.65 -3.67
C ALA A 21 -8.72 -4.95 -2.31
N GLY A 22 -9.69 -4.04 -2.20
CA GLY A 22 -10.07 -3.38 -0.95
C GLY A 22 -10.59 -4.36 0.10
N ALA A 23 -11.38 -5.36 -0.29
CA ALA A 23 -11.81 -6.42 0.62
C ALA A 23 -10.60 -7.23 1.14
N CYS A 24 -9.67 -7.60 0.27
CA CYS A 24 -8.42 -8.24 0.67
C CYS A 24 -7.59 -7.35 1.61
N MET A 25 -7.53 -6.03 1.36
CA MET A 25 -6.87 -5.06 2.23
C MET A 25 -7.44 -5.02 3.65
N VAL A 26 -8.76 -5.09 3.76
CA VAL A 26 -9.41 -5.13 5.08
C VAL A 26 -9.03 -6.42 5.80
N VAL A 27 -9.02 -7.56 5.09
CA VAL A 27 -8.62 -8.85 5.66
C VAL A 27 -7.14 -8.86 6.10
N THR A 28 -6.21 -8.40 5.25
CA THR A 28 -4.78 -8.32 5.60
C THR A 28 -4.51 -7.37 6.77
N SER A 29 -5.24 -6.26 6.84
CA SER A 29 -5.14 -5.30 7.95
C SER A 29 -5.69 -5.90 9.24
N ALA A 30 -6.84 -6.57 9.19
CA ALA A 30 -7.41 -7.28 10.33
C ALA A 30 -6.46 -8.34 10.87
N LEU A 31 -5.90 -9.19 9.99
CA LEU A 31 -4.90 -10.20 10.36
C LEU A 31 -3.66 -9.56 11.00
N SER A 32 -3.20 -8.41 10.47
CA SER A 32 -2.06 -7.69 11.05
C SER A 32 -2.35 -7.20 12.46
N GLY A 33 -3.53 -6.63 12.71
CA GLY A 33 -3.89 -6.18 14.06
C GLY A 33 -4.08 -7.33 15.05
N VAL A 34 -4.61 -8.48 14.61
CA VAL A 34 -4.67 -9.69 15.44
C VAL A 34 -3.26 -10.15 15.81
N SER A 35 -2.35 -10.25 14.84
CA SER A 35 -0.95 -10.66 15.10
C SER A 35 -0.22 -9.69 16.04
N ILE A 36 -0.43 -8.38 15.91
CA ILE A 36 0.13 -7.38 16.82
C ILE A 36 -0.48 -7.52 18.23
N GLY A 37 -1.81 -7.69 18.32
CA GLY A 37 -2.51 -7.88 19.60
C GLY A 37 -2.08 -9.14 20.35
N MET A 38 -1.68 -10.20 19.64
CA MET A 38 -1.15 -11.44 20.22
C MET A 38 0.23 -11.28 20.88
N ILE A 39 0.92 -10.17 20.68
CA ILE A 39 2.18 -9.89 21.39
C ILE A 39 1.92 -9.66 22.88
N ILE A 40 0.79 -9.02 23.24
CA ILE A 40 0.43 -8.73 24.63
C ILE A 40 0.33 -10.00 25.50
N PRO A 41 -0.48 -11.02 25.15
CA PRO A 41 -0.56 -12.26 25.94
C PRO A 41 0.77 -13.02 25.99
N LEU A 42 1.59 -12.98 24.94
CA LEU A 42 2.92 -13.58 24.95
C LEU A 42 3.85 -12.88 25.96
N VAL A 43 3.89 -11.55 25.98
CA VAL A 43 4.76 -10.79 26.88
C VAL A 43 4.27 -10.82 28.32
N ASP A 44 2.97 -10.60 28.55
CA ASP A 44 2.45 -10.48 29.92
C ASP A 44 2.25 -11.84 30.58
N ASN A 45 1.72 -12.84 29.87
CA ASN A 45 1.38 -14.12 30.46
C ASN A 45 2.57 -15.11 30.42
N VAL A 46 3.29 -15.22 29.30
CA VAL A 46 4.41 -16.16 29.17
C VAL A 46 5.72 -15.61 29.75
N ILE A 47 6.09 -14.37 29.44
CA ILE A 47 7.37 -13.79 29.89
C ILE A 47 7.25 -13.19 31.29
N SER A 48 6.18 -12.42 31.56
CA SER A 48 6.04 -11.70 32.84
C SER A 48 5.27 -12.49 33.92
N GLY A 49 4.64 -13.61 33.57
CA GLY A 49 3.85 -14.44 34.49
C GLY A 49 2.61 -13.76 35.06
N LYS A 50 2.20 -12.61 34.49
CA LYS A 50 1.05 -11.84 34.93
C LYS A 50 -0.18 -12.26 34.12
N LYS A 51 -1.29 -12.51 34.82
CA LYS A 51 -2.58 -12.70 34.15
C LYS A 51 -2.98 -11.39 33.48
N ILE A 52 -3.58 -11.51 32.31
CA ILE A 52 -4.07 -10.36 31.57
C ILE A 52 -5.28 -9.82 32.32
N ALA A 53 -5.11 -8.66 32.96
CA ALA A 53 -6.18 -7.95 33.63
C ALA A 53 -6.66 -6.84 32.70
N ILE A 54 -7.91 -6.94 32.25
CA ILE A 54 -8.53 -5.83 31.51
C ILE A 54 -8.91 -4.75 32.53
N PRO A 55 -8.52 -3.48 32.33
CA PRO A 55 -9.00 -2.38 33.16
C PRO A 55 -10.54 -2.33 33.18
N GLY A 56 -11.13 -2.22 34.37
CA GLY A 56 -12.59 -2.17 34.52
C GLY A 56 -13.22 -1.01 33.75
N GLY A 57 -14.33 -1.26 33.05
CA GLY A 57 -15.09 -0.25 32.31
C GLY A 57 -14.90 -0.25 30.78
N VAL A 58 -14.11 -1.19 30.24
CA VAL A 58 -13.91 -1.30 28.79
C VAL A 58 -14.85 -2.37 28.20
N PRO A 59 -15.82 -2.00 27.34
CA PRO A 59 -16.69 -2.97 26.67
C PRO A 59 -15.90 -3.69 25.57
N ILE A 60 -15.47 -4.91 25.87
CA ILE A 60 -14.75 -5.80 24.94
C ILE A 60 -15.75 -6.76 24.30
N PRO A 61 -15.63 -7.09 23.00
CA PRO A 61 -16.47 -8.11 22.39
C PRO A 61 -16.32 -9.45 23.12
N GLY A 62 -17.42 -10.19 23.30
CA GLY A 62 -17.41 -11.47 24.04
C GLY A 62 -16.41 -12.51 23.50
N ILE A 63 -16.08 -12.44 22.20
CA ILE A 63 -15.03 -13.26 21.58
C ILE A 63 -13.65 -12.96 22.19
N VAL A 64 -13.34 -11.68 22.45
CA VAL A 64 -12.06 -11.25 23.02
C VAL A 64 -12.00 -11.64 24.50
N GLN A 65 -13.10 -11.52 25.25
CA GLN A 65 -13.17 -12.00 26.64
C GLN A 65 -12.98 -13.51 26.73
N ALA A 66 -13.70 -14.29 25.93
CA ALA A 66 -13.55 -15.74 25.89
C ALA A 66 -12.11 -16.18 25.51
N LEU A 67 -11.46 -15.45 24.60
CA LEU A 67 -10.05 -15.68 24.28
C LEU A 67 -9.14 -15.38 25.47
N ILE A 68 -9.32 -14.26 26.15
CA ILE A 68 -8.51 -13.86 27.32
C ILE A 68 -8.69 -14.86 28.47
N ASP A 69 -9.91 -15.32 28.72
CA ASP A 69 -10.20 -16.32 29.76
C ASP A 69 -9.57 -17.67 29.44
N LYS A 70 -9.59 -18.08 28.16
CA LYS A 70 -8.94 -19.30 27.69
C LYS A 70 -7.40 -19.20 27.77
N ILE A 71 -6.84 -18.02 27.49
CA ILE A 71 -5.41 -17.73 27.62
C ILE A 71 -5.00 -17.77 29.10
N ASN A 72 -5.76 -17.13 29.99
CA ASN A 72 -5.46 -17.08 31.42
C ASN A 72 -5.63 -18.42 32.16
N SER A 73 -6.34 -19.39 31.58
CA SER A 73 -6.58 -20.72 32.15
C SER A 73 -5.61 -21.80 31.68
N MET A 74 -4.80 -21.53 30.65
CA MET A 74 -3.82 -22.49 30.13
C MET A 74 -2.45 -22.37 30.83
N PRO A 75 -1.70 -23.48 30.97
CA PRO A 75 -0.32 -23.45 31.45
C PRO A 75 0.59 -22.63 30.51
N PRO A 76 1.55 -21.83 31.02
CA PRO A 76 2.39 -20.95 30.20
C PRO A 76 3.14 -21.68 29.06
N ALA A 77 3.61 -22.91 29.31
CA ALA A 77 4.33 -23.70 28.31
C ALA A 77 3.44 -24.18 27.15
N GLN A 78 2.20 -24.60 27.44
CA GLN A 78 1.23 -24.99 26.41
C GLN A 78 0.70 -23.77 25.65
N LEU A 79 0.53 -22.66 26.36
CA LEU A 79 0.10 -21.39 25.78
C LEU A 79 1.13 -20.88 24.76
N LEU A 80 2.42 -20.88 25.12
CA LEU A 80 3.50 -20.48 24.22
C LEU A 80 3.48 -21.29 22.93
N SER A 81 3.46 -22.64 23.02
CA SER A 81 3.45 -23.52 21.85
C SER A 81 2.23 -23.28 20.95
N SER A 82 1.03 -23.18 21.54
CA SER A 82 -0.21 -22.92 20.80
C SER A 82 -0.20 -21.56 20.11
N MET A 83 0.24 -20.50 20.82
CA MET A 83 0.31 -19.15 20.25
C MET A 83 1.35 -19.05 19.13
N THR A 84 2.51 -19.71 19.25
CA THR A 84 3.50 -19.75 18.18
C THR A 84 2.92 -20.35 16.90
N VAL A 85 2.22 -21.49 17.00
CA VAL A 85 1.57 -22.11 15.84
C VAL A 85 0.51 -21.19 15.22
N ILE A 86 -0.33 -20.57 16.06
CA ILE A 86 -1.37 -19.64 15.59
C ILE A 86 -0.75 -18.44 14.86
N ILE A 87 0.31 -17.85 15.40
CA ILE A 87 0.99 -16.70 14.78
C ILE A 87 1.56 -17.09 13.41
N VAL A 88 2.20 -18.26 13.30
CA VAL A 88 2.73 -18.76 12.03
C VAL A 88 1.60 -18.95 11.01
N VAL A 89 0.49 -19.57 11.41
CA VAL A 89 -0.68 -19.78 10.52
C VAL A 89 -1.29 -18.44 10.08
N LEU A 90 -1.46 -17.49 11.01
CA LEU A 90 -1.97 -16.15 10.68
C LEU A 90 -1.04 -15.39 9.74
N TRP A 91 0.27 -15.55 9.91
CA TRP A 91 1.26 -14.91 9.05
C TRP A 91 1.23 -15.49 7.64
N LEU A 92 1.16 -16.82 7.51
CA LEU A 92 0.98 -17.48 6.21
C LEU A 92 -0.32 -17.04 5.53
N LEU A 93 -1.43 -17.02 6.27
CA LEU A 93 -2.72 -16.58 5.74
C LEU A 93 -2.67 -15.12 5.29
N LYS A 94 -2.04 -14.25 6.09
CA LYS A 94 -1.81 -12.85 5.74
C LYS A 94 -1.04 -12.74 4.43
N SER A 95 0.05 -13.48 4.27
CA SER A 95 0.87 -13.45 3.05
C SER A 95 0.08 -13.85 1.81
N VAL A 96 -0.85 -14.82 1.92
CA VAL A 96 -1.73 -15.21 0.80
C VAL A 96 -2.66 -14.07 0.41
N PHE A 97 -3.31 -13.41 1.37
CA PHE A 97 -4.18 -12.28 1.07
C PHE A 97 -3.41 -11.06 0.57
N GLU A 98 -2.21 -10.83 1.07
CA GLU A 98 -1.31 -9.76 0.62
C GLU A 98 -0.86 -9.99 -0.84
N PHE A 99 -0.54 -11.24 -1.18
CA PHE A 99 -0.27 -11.63 -2.55
C PHE A 99 -1.49 -11.41 -3.47
N CYS A 100 -2.67 -11.88 -3.04
CA CYS A 100 -3.92 -11.73 -3.82
C CYS A 100 -4.24 -10.24 -4.06
N GLN A 101 -4.13 -9.42 -3.02
CA GLN A 101 -4.31 -7.97 -3.09
C GLN A 101 -3.33 -7.31 -4.07
N SER A 102 -2.04 -7.67 -4.00
CA SER A 102 -1.01 -7.15 -4.91
C SER A 102 -1.27 -7.57 -6.35
N TYR A 103 -1.68 -8.82 -6.57
CA TYR A 103 -2.04 -9.34 -7.88
C TYR A 103 -3.24 -8.57 -8.48
N LEU A 104 -4.31 -8.40 -7.71
CA LEU A 104 -5.51 -7.67 -8.16
C LEU A 104 -5.19 -6.21 -8.51
N MET A 105 -4.33 -5.53 -7.74
CA MET A 105 -3.90 -4.17 -8.07
C MET A 105 -3.06 -4.11 -9.35
N ASN A 106 -2.14 -5.06 -9.54
CA ASN A 106 -1.37 -5.15 -10.78
C ASN A 106 -2.27 -5.42 -11.99
N ASP A 107 -3.30 -6.26 -11.85
CA ASP A 107 -4.27 -6.51 -12.91
C ASP A 107 -5.02 -5.22 -13.30
N VAL A 108 -5.49 -4.44 -12.32
CA VAL A 108 -6.12 -3.12 -12.57
C VAL A 108 -5.17 -2.19 -13.32
N ALA A 109 -3.92 -2.10 -12.87
CA ALA A 109 -2.91 -1.28 -13.54
C ALA A 109 -2.73 -1.68 -15.00
N GLN A 110 -2.59 -2.98 -15.30
CA GLN A 110 -2.44 -3.48 -16.66
C GLN A 110 -3.67 -3.22 -17.53
N ARG A 111 -4.88 -3.32 -16.97
CA ARG A 111 -6.13 -2.96 -17.70
C ARG A 111 -6.17 -1.48 -18.07
N VAL A 112 -5.83 -0.60 -17.14
CA VAL A 112 -5.77 0.85 -17.39
C VAL A 112 -4.73 1.19 -18.47
N ILE A 113 -3.57 0.53 -18.43
CA ILE A 113 -2.54 0.67 -19.48
C ILE A 113 -3.09 0.25 -20.85
N ARG A 114 -3.82 -0.87 -20.91
CA ARG A 114 -4.41 -1.39 -22.14
C ARG A 114 -5.39 -0.38 -22.75
N ASP A 115 -6.25 0.20 -21.92
CA ASP A 115 -7.24 1.20 -22.35
C ASP A 115 -6.55 2.45 -22.92
N ILE A 116 -5.47 2.91 -22.28
CA ILE A 116 -4.67 4.04 -22.76
C ILE A 116 -4.01 3.70 -24.11
N LYS A 117 -3.43 2.51 -24.25
CA LYS A 117 -2.83 2.06 -25.52
C LYS A 117 -3.86 2.03 -26.64
N ASN A 118 -5.05 1.49 -26.39
CA ASN A 118 -6.12 1.43 -27.39
C ASN A 118 -6.51 2.83 -27.90
N ILE A 119 -6.68 3.80 -27.00
CA ILE A 119 -7.00 5.18 -27.38
C ILE A 119 -5.86 5.83 -28.17
N MET A 120 -4.61 5.59 -27.79
CA MET A 120 -3.47 6.10 -28.55
C MET A 120 -3.41 5.49 -29.96
N TYR A 121 -3.65 4.18 -30.10
CA TYR A 121 -3.68 3.53 -31.40
C TYR A 121 -4.80 4.07 -32.29
N GLU A 122 -6.01 4.19 -31.76
CA GLU A 122 -7.15 4.74 -32.50
C GLU A 122 -6.90 6.20 -32.95
N LYS A 123 -6.26 7.01 -32.09
CA LYS A 123 -5.91 8.38 -32.45
C LYS A 123 -4.86 8.46 -33.54
N ILE A 124 -3.90 7.53 -33.56
CA ILE A 124 -2.85 7.51 -34.57
C ILE A 124 -3.45 7.11 -35.91
N LEU A 125 -4.26 6.05 -35.94
CA LEU A 125 -4.93 5.57 -37.16
C LEU A 125 -5.86 6.61 -37.81
N THR A 126 -6.36 7.58 -37.05
CA THR A 126 -7.25 8.65 -37.55
C THR A 126 -6.53 9.95 -37.96
N LEU A 127 -5.19 10.00 -37.90
CA LEU A 127 -4.42 11.18 -38.33
C LEU A 127 -4.40 11.34 -39.85
N SER A 128 -4.29 12.60 -40.31
CA SER A 128 -4.26 12.93 -41.73
C SER A 128 -2.97 12.46 -42.41
N MET A 129 -3.05 12.19 -43.72
CA MET A 129 -1.89 11.78 -44.53
C MET A 129 -0.76 12.84 -44.54
N ASP A 130 -1.13 14.12 -44.38
CA ASP A 130 -0.19 15.24 -44.27
C ASP A 130 0.67 15.17 -42.99
N PHE A 131 0.11 14.61 -41.91
CA PHE A 131 0.86 14.37 -40.66
C PHE A 131 1.90 13.26 -40.82
N TYR A 132 1.55 12.20 -41.57
CA TYR A 132 2.45 11.08 -41.88
C TYR A 132 3.55 11.46 -42.87
N SER A 133 3.28 12.35 -43.81
CA SER A 133 4.31 12.88 -44.73
C SER A 133 5.41 13.65 -43.98
N LYS A 134 5.06 14.37 -42.91
CA LYS A 134 5.98 15.18 -42.10
C LYS A 134 6.70 14.40 -41.00
N ASN A 135 6.23 13.19 -40.65
CA ASN A 135 6.78 12.40 -39.55
C ASN A 135 7.08 10.97 -40.00
N SER A 136 8.36 10.56 -39.93
CA SER A 136 8.77 9.19 -40.23
C SER A 136 7.96 8.16 -39.42
N THR A 137 7.37 7.18 -40.12
CA THR A 137 6.65 6.05 -39.55
C THR A 137 7.48 5.30 -38.50
N GLY A 138 8.80 5.20 -38.70
CA GLY A 138 9.72 4.60 -37.74
C GLY A 138 9.84 5.40 -36.44
N LYS A 139 9.79 6.74 -36.53
CA LYS A 139 9.82 7.65 -35.36
C LYS A 139 8.49 7.61 -34.60
N LEU A 140 7.37 7.47 -35.31
CA LEU A 140 6.04 7.22 -34.74
C LEU A 140 5.99 5.87 -34.01
N MET A 141 6.46 4.78 -34.63
CA MET A 141 6.50 3.46 -33.99
C MET A 141 7.45 3.41 -32.80
N ALA A 142 8.61 4.07 -32.88
CA ALA A 142 9.52 4.19 -31.74
C ALA A 142 8.87 4.93 -30.56
N ARG A 143 8.15 6.04 -30.80
CA ARG A 143 7.39 6.74 -29.74
C ARG A 143 6.28 5.86 -29.16
N ILE A 144 5.52 5.17 -30.00
CA ILE A 144 4.46 4.27 -29.53
C ILE A 144 5.06 3.15 -28.69
N THR A 145 6.21 2.60 -29.04
CA THR A 145 6.74 1.41 -28.36
C THR A 145 7.56 1.78 -27.12
N ASN A 146 8.50 2.71 -27.24
CA ASN A 146 9.38 3.13 -26.14
C ASN A 146 8.70 4.13 -25.19
N ASP A 147 8.05 5.18 -25.70
CA ASP A 147 7.41 6.15 -24.80
C ASP A 147 6.20 5.51 -24.12
N SER A 148 5.45 4.61 -24.79
CA SER A 148 4.38 3.88 -24.10
C SER A 148 4.90 2.89 -23.06
N ALA A 149 6.11 2.35 -23.19
CA ALA A 149 6.70 1.49 -22.16
C ALA A 149 7.08 2.29 -20.91
N ILE A 150 7.68 3.47 -21.09
CA ILE A 150 8.04 4.37 -19.97
C ILE A 150 6.78 4.91 -19.28
N VAL A 151 5.77 5.29 -20.07
CA VAL A 151 4.46 5.72 -19.57
C VAL A 151 3.74 4.55 -18.90
N ARG A 152 3.83 3.34 -19.45
CA ARG A 152 3.29 2.12 -18.84
C ARG A 152 3.85 1.90 -17.45
N ASP A 153 5.17 1.92 -17.29
CA ASP A 153 5.77 1.66 -15.98
C ASP A 153 5.40 2.77 -14.99
N SER A 154 5.44 4.03 -15.42
CA SER A 154 5.05 5.17 -14.58
C SER A 154 3.59 5.10 -14.14
N ILE A 155 2.70 4.64 -15.02
CA ILE A 155 1.27 4.43 -14.70
C ILE A 155 1.11 3.19 -13.84
N SER A 156 1.78 2.08 -14.12
CA SER A 156 1.62 0.86 -13.34
C SER A 156 1.97 1.08 -11.87
N THR A 157 3.15 1.66 -11.62
CA THR A 157 3.63 1.92 -10.26
C THR A 157 2.89 3.10 -9.64
N GLY A 158 2.72 4.20 -10.39
CA GLY A 158 2.08 5.42 -9.88
C GLY A 158 0.59 5.25 -9.60
N LEU A 159 -0.13 4.47 -10.40
CA LEU A 159 -1.55 4.16 -10.16
C LEU A 159 -1.69 3.24 -8.96
N THR A 160 -0.84 2.20 -8.87
CA THR A 160 -0.83 1.32 -7.70
C THR A 160 -0.61 2.14 -6.44
N ASP A 161 0.44 2.96 -6.38
CA ASP A 161 0.72 3.80 -5.20
C ASP A 161 -0.41 4.81 -4.90
N LEU A 162 -0.97 5.46 -5.93
CA LEU A 162 -2.00 6.49 -5.77
C LEU A 162 -3.30 5.94 -5.19
N PHE A 163 -3.65 4.68 -5.46
CA PHE A 163 -4.86 4.07 -4.91
C PHE A 163 -4.57 3.23 -3.67
N TYR A 164 -3.50 2.43 -3.71
CA TYR A 164 -3.13 1.52 -2.63
C TYR A 164 -2.80 2.26 -1.34
N GLN A 165 -1.88 3.23 -1.39
CA GLN A 165 -1.39 3.90 -0.19
C GLN A 165 -2.49 4.65 0.57
N PRO A 166 -3.35 5.48 -0.06
CA PRO A 166 -4.40 6.18 0.67
C PRO A 166 -5.52 5.26 1.15
N ILE A 167 -5.92 4.25 0.37
CA ILE A 167 -6.93 3.28 0.82
C ILE A 167 -6.41 2.54 2.06
N GLN A 168 -5.15 2.10 2.02
CA GLN A 168 -4.53 1.42 3.15
C GLN A 168 -4.41 2.33 4.38
N LEU A 169 -4.05 3.60 4.19
CA LEU A 169 -3.99 4.59 5.25
C LEU A 169 -5.35 4.78 5.92
N VAL A 170 -6.43 4.88 5.14
CA VAL A 170 -7.80 4.99 5.67
C VAL A 170 -8.16 3.74 6.47
N ILE A 171 -7.91 2.55 5.95
CA ILE A 171 -8.22 1.28 6.63
C ILE A 171 -7.46 1.17 7.96
N TYR A 172 -6.16 1.45 7.98
CA TYR A 172 -5.39 1.43 9.23
C TYR A 172 -5.85 2.49 10.22
N THR A 173 -6.21 3.68 9.76
CA THR A 173 -6.74 4.75 10.62
C THR A 173 -8.06 4.34 11.26
N VAL A 174 -8.99 3.81 10.47
CA VAL A 174 -10.27 3.29 10.98
C VAL A 174 -10.04 2.16 11.98
N MET A 175 -9.11 1.25 11.69
CA MET A 175 -8.75 0.15 12.58
C MET A 175 -8.16 0.65 13.91
N LEU A 176 -7.29 1.66 13.88
CA LEU A 176 -6.74 2.29 15.09
C LEU A 176 -7.84 2.95 15.92
N LEU A 177 -8.81 3.62 15.29
CA LEU A 177 -9.96 4.21 15.98
C LEU A 177 -10.83 3.14 16.64
N ILE A 178 -11.08 2.03 15.94
CA ILE A 178 -11.78 0.85 16.46
C ILE A 178 -11.04 0.33 17.70
N ILE A 179 -9.73 0.05 17.60
CA ILE A 179 -8.92 -0.44 18.73
C ILE A 179 -8.95 0.56 19.89
N LYS A 180 -8.87 1.86 19.63
CA LYS A 180 -8.98 2.89 20.68
C LYS A 180 -10.33 2.83 21.41
N VAL A 181 -11.43 2.67 20.69
CA VAL A 181 -12.77 2.52 21.30
C VAL A 181 -12.83 1.26 22.16
N TYR A 182 -12.25 0.16 21.68
CA TYR A 182 -12.30 -1.14 22.36
C TYR A 182 -11.28 -1.35 23.47
N PHE A 183 -10.18 -0.60 23.52
CA PHE A 183 -9.11 -0.75 24.53
C PHE A 183 -8.93 0.49 25.42
N ALA A 184 -9.78 1.52 25.24
CA ALA A 184 -9.72 2.78 25.98
C ALA A 184 -8.31 3.40 26.04
N ILE A 185 -7.56 3.28 24.93
CA ILE A 185 -6.18 3.78 24.83
C ILE A 185 -6.18 5.30 25.06
N PRO A 186 -5.25 5.84 25.89
CA PRO A 186 -5.16 7.27 26.11
C PRO A 186 -4.90 8.00 24.80
N TRP A 187 -5.57 9.12 24.57
CA TRP A 187 -5.33 10.00 23.41
C TRP A 187 -3.87 10.42 23.29
N ALA A 188 -3.14 10.49 24.42
CA ALA A 188 -1.72 10.77 24.46
C ALA A 188 -0.88 9.83 23.56
N LEU A 189 -1.20 8.53 23.49
CA LEU A 189 -0.46 7.58 22.67
C LEU A 189 -0.65 7.84 21.16
N ILE A 190 -1.85 8.26 20.76
CA ILE A 190 -2.15 8.62 19.37
C ILE A 190 -1.37 9.88 18.99
N TRP A 191 -1.39 10.91 19.85
CA TRP A 191 -0.64 12.14 19.62
C TRP A 191 0.87 11.91 19.55
N ILE A 192 1.41 11.05 20.42
CA ILE A 192 2.82 10.64 20.37
C ILE A 192 3.14 9.95 19.04
N SER A 193 2.28 9.03 18.57
CA SER A 193 2.48 8.35 17.29
C SER A 193 2.46 9.33 16.11
N VAL A 194 1.49 10.26 16.08
CA VAL A 194 1.39 11.30 15.04
C VAL A 194 2.62 12.21 15.04
N LEU A 195 3.10 12.61 16.22
CA LEU A 195 4.32 13.41 16.36
C LEU A 195 5.55 12.65 15.84
N LEU A 196 5.65 11.36 16.16
CA LEU A 196 6.72 10.49 15.68
C LEU A 196 6.72 10.37 14.15
N PHE A 197 5.54 10.18 13.56
CA PHE A 197 5.37 10.18 12.10
C PHE A 197 5.80 11.52 11.49
N ALA A 198 5.38 12.65 12.06
CA ALA A 198 5.77 13.98 11.58
C ALA A 198 7.30 14.18 11.65
N LEU A 199 7.93 13.71 12.74
CA LEU A 199 9.38 13.75 12.92
C LEU A 199 10.13 12.92 11.86
N VAL A 200 9.59 11.77 11.46
CA VAL A 200 10.18 10.88 10.44
C VAL A 200 9.94 11.40 9.02
N ILE A 201 8.78 12.00 8.75
CA ILE A 201 8.46 12.55 7.42
C ILE A 201 9.41 13.69 7.05
N TYR A 202 9.79 14.54 8.02
CA TYR A 202 10.68 15.68 7.78
C TYR A 202 12.03 15.31 7.11
N PRO A 203 12.87 14.43 7.69
CA PRO A 203 14.14 14.03 7.08
C PRO A 203 13.92 13.26 5.77
N VAL A 204 12.90 12.41 5.67
CA VAL A 204 12.59 11.67 4.44
C VAL A 204 12.31 12.62 3.27
N VAL A 205 11.47 13.64 3.49
CA VAL A 205 11.17 14.65 2.46
C VAL A 205 12.40 15.48 2.12
N LYS A 206 13.22 15.84 3.11
CA LYS A 206 14.47 16.59 2.90
C LYS A 206 15.46 15.81 2.05
N ILE A 207 15.66 14.52 2.34
CA ILE A 207 16.51 13.62 1.57
C ILE A 207 15.96 13.43 0.15
N GLY A 208 14.65 13.20 0.01
CA GLY A 208 14.01 13.02 -1.29
C GLY A 208 14.15 14.25 -2.20
N LYS A 209 13.97 15.46 -1.65
CA LYS A 209 14.21 16.72 -2.39
C LYS A 209 15.66 16.86 -2.83
N ARG A 210 16.62 16.51 -1.96
CA ARG A 210 18.05 16.58 -2.28
C ARG A 210 18.43 15.57 -3.36
N LEU A 211 17.92 14.34 -3.26
CA LEU A 211 18.15 13.30 -4.26
C LEU A 211 17.61 13.72 -5.63
N LYS A 212 16.40 14.28 -5.68
CA LYS A 212 15.80 14.79 -6.92
C LYS A 212 16.64 15.90 -7.56
N SER A 213 17.19 16.81 -6.75
CA SER A 213 18.10 17.87 -7.21
C SER A 213 19.38 17.28 -7.81
N ILE A 214 19.98 16.29 -7.14
CA ILE A 214 21.20 15.61 -7.61
C ILE A 214 20.94 14.83 -8.91
N SER A 215 19.83 14.10 -8.99
CA SER A 215 19.44 13.38 -10.22
C SER A 215 19.30 14.32 -11.41
N ARG A 216 18.72 15.51 -11.20
CA ARG A 216 18.59 16.52 -12.25
C ARG A 216 19.95 17.06 -12.69
N GLN A 217 20.83 17.41 -11.74
CA GLN A 217 22.20 17.86 -12.07
C GLN A 217 23.01 16.77 -12.79
N SER A 218 22.80 15.49 -12.43
CA SER A 218 23.44 14.36 -13.12
C SER A 218 22.95 14.24 -14.56
N GLN A 219 21.65 14.42 -14.81
CA GLN A 219 21.09 14.41 -16.17
C GLN A 219 21.61 15.59 -17.01
N GLU A 220 21.72 16.78 -16.43
CA GLU A 220 22.30 17.97 -17.09
C GLU A 220 23.77 17.73 -17.48
N LYS A 221 24.60 17.19 -16.57
CA LYS A 221 26.01 16.85 -16.88
C LYS A 221 26.16 15.79 -17.98
N VAL A 222 25.30 14.78 -17.98
CA VAL A 222 25.31 13.75 -19.04
C VAL A 222 24.95 14.37 -20.39
N ALA A 223 23.99 15.31 -20.42
CA ALA A 223 23.65 16.06 -21.63
C ALA A 223 24.82 16.93 -22.12
N ASP A 224 25.51 17.63 -21.22
CA ASP A 224 26.67 18.47 -21.57
C ASP A 224 27.82 17.64 -22.19
N ILE A 225 28.12 16.47 -21.61
CA ILE A 225 29.13 15.53 -22.14
C ILE A 225 28.72 15.02 -23.53
N THR A 226 27.43 14.71 -23.72
CA THR A 226 26.91 14.23 -25.01
C THR A 226 26.98 15.32 -26.07
N THR A 227 26.84 16.59 -25.69
CA THR A 227 26.89 17.75 -26.60
C THR A 227 28.32 18.15 -26.97
N THR A 228 29.31 17.81 -26.14
CA THR A 228 30.73 18.07 -26.42
C THR A 228 31.43 16.95 -27.19
N LEU A 229 30.86 15.73 -27.18
CA LEU A 229 31.37 14.56 -27.92
C LEU A 229 30.82 14.42 -29.35
N HIS A 230 29.80 15.21 -29.71
CA HIS A 230 29.17 15.26 -31.04
C HIS A 230 29.40 16.63 -31.70
#